data_AF-A0A423PSE1-F1
#
_entry.id   AF-A0A423PSE1-F1
#
_cell.length_a   1.000
_cell.length_b   1.000
_cell.length_c   1.000
_cell.angle_alpha   90.00
_cell.angle_beta   90.00
_cell.angle_gamma   90.00
#
_symmetry.space_group_name_H-M   'P 1'
#
loop_
_entity.id
_entity.type
_entity.pdbx_description
1 polymer ?
#
loop_
_entity_poly.entity_id
_entity_poly.type
_entity_poly.pdbx_seq_one_letter_code
_entity_poly.pdbx_strand_id
1 'polypeptide(L)' 'MARLIILGLVIAGVVFIARRLRQRARVEASETPRFTSTVRCDECGAYIAADRAITDGDGHRCAEHDRAPRG' A
#
# COMPACT_ATOMS: atom_id res chain seq x y z
N MET A 1 -25.93 -41.68 10.43
CA MET A 1 -24.50 -41.82 10.08
C MET A 1 -24.10 -40.99 8.85
N ALA A 2 -24.67 -41.21 7.67
CA ALA A 2 -24.32 -40.47 6.44
C ALA A 2 -24.42 -38.94 6.57
N ARG A 3 -25.39 -38.44 7.34
CA ARG A 3 -25.61 -37.01 7.58
C ARG A 3 -24.42 -36.33 8.27
N LEU A 4 -23.74 -37.03 9.18
CA LEU A 4 -22.56 -36.51 9.90
C LEU A 4 -21.31 -36.49 9.01
N ILE A 5 -21.19 -37.48 8.11
CA ILE A 5 -20.10 -37.56 7.13
C ILE A 5 -20.19 -36.40 6.14
N ILE A 6 -21.39 -36.13 5.62
CA ILE A 6 -21.65 -35.00 4.72
C ILE A 6 -21.34 -33.68 5.43
N LEU A 7 -21.80 -33.52 6.68
CA LEU A 7 -21.52 -32.31 7.46
C LEU A 7 -20.01 -32.09 7.65
N GLY A 8 -19.27 -33.16 7.97
CA GLY A 8 -17.82 -33.12 8.13
C GLY A 8 -17.09 -32.71 6.84
N LEU A 9 -17.51 -33.24 5.69
CA LEU A 9 -16.94 -32.88 4.38
C LEU A 9 -17.21 -31.42 4.02
N VAL A 10 -18.41 -30.91 4.29
CA VAL A 10 -18.75 -29.50 4.05
C VAL A 10 -17.89 -28.59 4.92
N ILE A 11 -17.76 -28.88 6.22
CA ILE A 11 -16.93 -28.09 7.15
C ILE A 11 -15.47 -28.11 6.71
N ALA A 12 -14.93 -29.29 6.36
CA ALA A 12 -13.56 -29.43 5.88
C ALA A 12 -13.31 -28.62 4.60
N GLY A 13 -14.25 -28.66 3.64
CA GLY A 13 -14.18 -27.88 2.41
C GLY A 13 -14.17 -26.37 2.67
N VAL A 14 -15.06 -25.88 3.54
CA VAL A 14 -15.14 -24.46 3.91
C VAL A 14 -13.85 -24.01 4.60
N VAL A 15 -13.31 -24.81 5.53
CA VAL A 15 -12.05 -24.48 6.23
C VAL A 15 -10.87 -24.46 5.26
N PHE A 16 -10.81 -25.39 4.31
CA PHE A 16 -9.77 -25.44 3.28
C PHE A 16 -9.78 -24.19 2.39
N ILE A 17 -10.97 -23.80 1.90
CA ILE A 17 -11.15 -22.59 1.08
C ILE A 17 -10.80 -21.33 1.90
N ALA A 18 -11.29 -21.22 3.13
CA ALA A 18 -11.01 -20.08 4.01
C ALA A 18 -9.50 -19.93 4.32
N ARG A 19 -8.78 -21.05 4.54
CA ARG A 19 -7.32 -21.02 4.73
C ARG A 19 -6.60 -20.56 3.46
N ARG A 20 -7.00 -21.06 2.29
CA ARG A 20 -6.42 -20.66 1.00
C ARG A 20 -6.66 -19.18 0.69
N LEU A 21 -7.83 -18.65 1.02
CA LEU A 21 -8.14 -17.23 0.87
C LEU A 21 -7.37 -16.37 1.88
N ARG A 22 -7.25 -16.80 3.13
CA ARG A 22 -6.44 -16.10 4.15
C ARG A 22 -4.96 -16.08 3.82
N GLN A 23 -4.42 -17.12 3.19
CA GLN A 23 -3.02 -17.10 2.72
C GLN A 23 -2.78 -16.04 1.64
N ARG A 24 -3.75 -15.81 0.73
CA ARG A 24 -3.68 -14.71 -0.24
C ARG A 24 -3.84 -13.36 0.43
N ALA A 25 -4.82 -13.22 1.33
CA ALA A 25 -5.03 -11.98 2.08
C ALA A 25 -3.87 -11.64 3.04
N ARG A 26 -3.11 -12.62 3.54
CA ARG A 26 -1.93 -12.38 4.39
C ARG A 26 -0.74 -11.81 3.64
N VAL A 27 -0.69 -11.91 2.31
CA VAL A 27 0.35 -11.28 1.49
C VAL A 27 0.04 -9.78 1.31
N GLU A 28 -1.23 -9.37 1.35
CA GLU A 28 -1.64 -7.96 1.33
C GLU A 28 -1.77 -7.31 2.72
N ALA A 29 -1.92 -8.11 3.79
CA ALA A 29 -2.08 -7.58 5.15
C ALA A 29 -0.77 -7.22 5.87
N SER A 30 0.39 -7.35 5.20
CA SER A 30 1.68 -6.85 5.71
C SER A 30 2.11 -5.53 5.10
N GLU A 31 1.21 -4.80 4.45
CA GLU A 31 1.45 -3.40 4.14
C GLU A 31 0.74 -2.57 5.21
N THR A 32 1.39 -2.45 6.36
CA THR A 32 1.15 -1.32 7.26
C THR A 32 1.05 -0.09 6.37
N PRO A 33 -0.03 0.71 6.40
CA PRO A 33 -0.10 1.91 5.58
C PRO A 33 1.11 2.75 5.99
N ARG A 34 2.15 2.73 5.16
CA ARG A 34 3.31 3.60 5.35
C ARG A 34 2.71 4.98 5.20
N PHE A 35 2.59 5.69 6.31
CA PHE A 35 2.35 7.11 6.29
C PHE A 35 3.53 7.69 5.52
N THR A 36 3.35 7.84 4.21
CA THR A 36 4.35 8.46 3.35
C THR A 36 4.38 9.91 3.77
N SER A 37 5.48 10.29 4.44
CA SER A 37 5.77 11.68 4.76
C SER A 37 5.57 12.50 3.48
N THR A 38 4.77 13.54 3.55
CA THR A 38 4.62 14.50 2.44
C THR A 38 5.32 15.79 2.80
N VAL A 39 6.04 16.35 1.84
CA VAL A 39 6.71 17.64 1.94
C VAL A 39 6.03 18.63 1.01
N ARG A 40 6.14 19.92 1.34
CA ARG A 40 5.56 21.00 0.53
C ARG A 40 6.58 21.46 -0.51
N CYS A 41 6.15 21.64 -1.75
CA CYS A 41 6.97 22.28 -2.77
C CYS A 41 7.16 23.77 -2.44
N ASP A 42 8.39 24.26 -2.46
CA ASP A 42 8.67 25.67 -2.20
C ASP A 42 8.24 26.61 -3.34
N GLU A 43 8.04 26.11 -4.57
CA GLU A 43 7.64 26.94 -5.71
C GLU A 43 6.12 27.03 -5.90
N CYS A 44 5.41 25.90 -5.90
CA CYS A 44 3.96 25.88 -6.11
C CYS A 44 3.12 25.59 -4.87
N GLY A 45 3.76 25.24 -3.75
CA GLY A 45 3.06 24.91 -2.51
C GLY A 45 2.34 23.56 -2.50
N ALA A 46 2.46 22.75 -3.56
CA ALA A 46 1.85 21.43 -3.64
C ALA A 46 2.47 20.45 -2.63
N TYR A 47 1.64 19.56 -2.06
CA TYR A 47 2.12 18.47 -1.21
C TYR A 47 2.55 17.28 -2.06
N ILE A 48 3.81 16.87 -1.91
CA ILE A 48 4.42 15.78 -2.66
C ILE A 48 4.89 14.73 -1.65
N ALA A 49 4.82 13.46 -2.03
CA ALA A 49 5.44 12.39 -1.27
C ALA A 49 6.96 12.63 -1.14
N ALA A 50 7.52 12.50 0.06
CA ALA A 50 8.92 12.83 0.36
C ALA A 50 9.91 11.99 -0.44
N ASP A 51 9.53 10.78 -0.85
CA ASP A 51 10.31 9.89 -1.73
C ASP A 51 10.33 10.36 -3.20
N ARG A 52 9.42 11.26 -3.58
CA ARG A 52 9.32 11.86 -4.92
C ARG A 52 9.71 13.34 -4.93
N ALA A 53 9.99 13.91 -3.77
CA ALA A 53 10.46 15.27 -3.65
C ALA A 53 11.95 15.31 -4.01
N ILE A 54 12.33 16.33 -4.77
CA ILE A 54 13.71 16.55 -5.17
C ILE A 54 14.25 17.62 -4.22
N THR A 55 15.25 17.22 -3.42
CA THR A 55 15.90 18.11 -2.44
C THR A 55 17.17 18.65 -3.08
N ASP A 56 17.16 19.94 -3.41
CA ASP A 56 18.34 20.68 -3.83
C ASP A 56 18.58 21.74 -2.77
N GLY A 57 19.66 21.58 -1.97
CA GLY A 57 20.27 22.48 -0.97
C GLY A 57 19.42 23.43 -0.12
N ASP A 58 18.53 24.17 -0.76
CA ASP A 58 17.64 25.23 -0.25
C ASP A 58 16.18 24.80 -0.03
N GLY A 59 15.73 23.60 -0.44
CA GLY A 59 14.31 23.25 -0.27
C GLY A 59 13.84 21.96 -0.94
N HIS A 60 12.52 21.75 -0.91
CA HIS A 60 11.85 20.60 -1.53
C HIS A 60 11.08 21.04 -2.78
N ARG A 61 11.32 20.34 -3.89
CA ARG A 61 10.72 20.65 -5.20
C ARG A 61 9.94 19.47 -5.76
N CYS A 62 8.89 19.73 -6.53
CA CYS A 62 8.28 18.69 -7.35
C CYS A 62 9.07 18.50 -8.65
N ALA A 63 8.89 17.34 -9.29
CA ALA A 63 9.50 17.00 -10.56
C ALA A 63 9.20 17.97 -11.72
N GLU A 64 8.19 18.83 -11.58
CA GLU A 64 7.87 19.87 -12.56
C GLU A 64 8.75 21.12 -12.36
N HIS A 65 8.92 21.56 -11.11
CA HIS A 65 9.76 22.72 -10.73
C HIS A 65 11.24 22.40 -10.56
N ASP A 66 11.61 21.12 -10.57
CA ASP A 66 13.00 20.70 -10.70
C ASP A 66 13.50 20.83 -12.16
N ARG A 67 12.62 20.55 -13.14
CA ARG A 67 12.96 20.63 -14.57
C ARG A 67 12.97 22.05 -15.11
N ALA A 68 12.35 22.99 -14.41
CA ALA A 68 12.40 24.40 -14.72
C ALA A 68 13.58 25.02 -13.94
N PRO A 69 14.72 25.34 -14.58
CA PRO A 69 15.78 26.07 -13.90
C PRO A 69 15.21 27.42 -13.41
N ARG A 70 15.65 27.84 -12.21
CA ARG A 70 15.38 29.18 -11.66
C ARG A 70 15.89 30.21 -12.69
N GLY A 71 14.98 30.78 -13.46
CA GLY A 71 15.25 31.88 -14.38
C GLY A 71 15.41 33.19 -13.63
#